data_AF-H1BBX9-F1
#
_entry.id   AF-H1BBX9-F1
#
_cell.length_a   1.000
_cell.length_b   1.000
_cell.length_c   1.000
_cell.angle_alpha   90.00
_cell.angle_beta   90.00
_cell.angle_gamma   90.00
#
_symmetry.space_group_name_H-M   'P 1'
#
loop_
_entity.id
_entity.type
_entity.pdbx_description
1 polymer ?
#
loop_
_entity_poly.entity_id
_entity_poly.type
_entity_poly.pdbx_seq_one_letter_code
_entity_poly.pdbx_strand_id
1 'polypeptide(L)'
;MECISQTEKKIVEFLLLNGQTPCKTISQALSVSDKTIRNEIHKINCIDNEPLIYSDQSGFFIAQNKIKDSLQLLKKVPQSIDMVLLRHLLLKNEPTNFFDIAEKFYISPTSLQNVIKRLNLEISTYQLKIYRKNSELHIEGSNFSKQQLYSNLIQQEAQLTFKDLKDFSDFFPKIDIEDLTCQIKKIIDNNNCFISPYYEKNLLINIFTIINLFDESIQPIDTMTSKTIEIKIATEIVNYLDNTLQNNLTIINMIACCLNGIIKRKTNDTAEKKKYPKNFNKKLNTCLNNAISHFGIHVENNELLKFFPDHIFNLIQRLRNGNYCNFPESNNLKDNCIYIYDIAVFLCQHLNQEFNIVIPENEVALIAIHLGFIIEESLKNSEKITIVLYSNNHPLLDDKVFQTLLEKYSDFANIITINNLYQLSTFGNADLIVSTANLANITDKKTILLNPFQLEHDLISIEVAIKDCIKSKELISFKTISKKIFSENLFFISEKINTKDLAIQFLAEQLKKDGSVNDTFIDNVLQRESLSPTCFMNSFAIPHSFQEDSIKNRIAILINKNGIQWNNQTIYAVFLIATSKNSIKRFNKLLFERIGYLFSENNKQKYLAIDSYDSFIKYLFDTRY
;
A
#
# COMPACT_ATOMS: atom_id res chain seq x y z
N MET A 1 -3.50 9.63 -38.01
CA MET A 1 -2.41 9.17 -37.13
C MET A 1 -2.92 7.94 -36.41
N GLU A 2 -2.28 6.79 -36.63
CA GLU A 2 -2.77 5.50 -36.13
C GLU A 2 -2.55 5.38 -34.60
N CYS A 3 -3.57 4.85 -33.92
CA CYS A 3 -3.57 4.60 -32.49
C CYS A 3 -3.15 3.15 -32.22
N ILE A 4 -2.53 2.87 -31.07
CA ILE A 4 -2.09 1.51 -30.72
C ILE A 4 -3.11 0.76 -29.87
N SER A 5 -3.20 -0.56 -30.02
CA SER A 5 -4.06 -1.44 -29.24
C SER A 5 -3.62 -1.53 -27.77
N GLN A 6 -4.51 -1.98 -26.88
CA GLN A 6 -4.15 -2.23 -25.47
C GLN A 6 -3.07 -3.32 -25.33
N THR A 7 -3.02 -4.26 -26.26
CA THR A 7 -1.99 -5.32 -26.29
C THR A 7 -0.64 -4.75 -26.74
N GLU A 8 -0.65 -3.90 -27.76
CA GLU A 8 0.54 -3.18 -28.24
C GLU A 8 1.11 -2.27 -27.15
N LYS A 9 0.24 -1.58 -26.39
CA LYS A 9 0.63 -0.80 -25.21
C LYS A 9 1.42 -1.64 -24.21
N LYS A 10 0.86 -2.78 -23.79
CA LYS A 10 1.48 -3.67 -22.81
C LYS A 10 2.85 -4.18 -23.27
N ILE A 11 3.03 -4.43 -24.57
CA ILE A 11 4.33 -4.86 -25.13
C ILE A 11 5.37 -3.75 -24.99
N VAL A 12 5.03 -2.51 -25.36
CA VAL A 12 5.93 -1.36 -25.26
C VAL A 12 6.29 -1.09 -23.80
N GLU A 13 5.32 -1.09 -22.88
CA GLU A 13 5.57 -0.94 -21.44
C GLU A 13 6.49 -2.03 -20.88
N PHE A 14 6.23 -3.28 -21.24
CA PHE A 14 7.03 -4.42 -20.79
C PHE A 14 8.51 -4.26 -21.20
N LEU A 15 8.77 -3.85 -22.44
CA LEU A 15 10.12 -3.65 -22.97
C LEU A 15 10.82 -2.42 -22.37
N LEU A 16 10.08 -1.35 -22.06
CA LEU A 16 10.65 -0.18 -21.37
C LEU A 16 11.08 -0.51 -19.94
N LEU A 17 10.32 -1.37 -19.25
CA LEU A 17 10.60 -1.77 -17.87
C LEU A 17 11.70 -2.82 -17.76
N ASN A 18 11.67 -3.83 -18.62
CA ASN A 18 12.55 -5.01 -18.52
C ASN A 18 13.76 -4.94 -19.47
N GLY A 19 13.79 -3.95 -20.36
CA GLY A 19 14.82 -3.85 -21.39
C GLY A 19 14.74 -5.00 -22.39
N GLN A 20 15.91 -5.42 -22.87
CA GLN A 20 16.02 -6.46 -23.88
C GLN A 20 15.52 -7.81 -23.36
N THR A 21 14.47 -8.33 -24.00
CA THR A 21 13.74 -9.49 -23.48
C THR A 21 13.43 -10.50 -24.60
N PRO A 22 13.70 -11.81 -24.40
CA PRO A 22 13.24 -12.86 -25.31
C PRO A 22 11.73 -12.86 -25.54
N CYS A 23 11.29 -13.16 -26.77
CA CYS A 23 9.87 -13.21 -27.16
C CYS A 23 9.04 -14.09 -26.21
N LYS A 24 9.57 -15.24 -25.82
CA LYS A 24 8.92 -16.20 -24.94
C LYS A 24 8.60 -15.61 -23.58
N THR A 25 9.50 -14.82 -23.00
CA THR A 25 9.28 -14.14 -21.71
C THR A 25 8.16 -13.12 -21.82
N ILE A 26 8.11 -12.35 -22.91
CA ILE A 26 7.04 -11.37 -23.17
C ILE A 26 5.70 -12.10 -23.33
N SER A 27 5.67 -13.21 -24.08
CA SER A 27 4.47 -14.03 -24.31
C SER A 27 3.87 -14.58 -23.00
N GLN A 28 4.73 -15.06 -22.11
CA GLN A 28 4.36 -15.62 -20.81
C GLN A 28 3.83 -14.52 -19.89
N ALA A 29 4.52 -13.38 -19.83
CA ALA A 29 4.10 -12.25 -19.01
C ALA A 29 2.75 -11.67 -19.46
N LEU A 30 2.49 -11.63 -20.77
CA LEU A 30 1.26 -11.07 -21.33
C LEU A 30 0.15 -12.11 -21.56
N SER A 31 0.39 -13.38 -21.25
CA SER A 31 -0.56 -14.49 -21.46
C SER A 31 -1.10 -14.58 -22.90
N VAL A 32 -0.24 -14.38 -23.89
CA VAL A 32 -0.56 -14.48 -25.33
C VAL A 32 0.49 -15.30 -26.07
N SER A 33 0.20 -15.74 -27.31
CA SER A 33 1.16 -16.54 -28.08
C SER A 33 2.34 -15.73 -28.62
N ASP A 34 3.51 -16.37 -28.82
CA ASP A 34 4.68 -15.76 -29.51
C ASP A 34 4.30 -15.15 -30.87
N LYS A 35 3.40 -15.81 -31.60
CA LYS A 35 2.88 -15.32 -32.89
C LYS A 35 2.12 -14.01 -32.72
N THR A 36 1.29 -13.90 -31.67
CA THR A 36 0.59 -12.67 -31.33
C THR A 36 1.57 -11.55 -31.01
N ILE A 37 2.57 -11.81 -30.15
CA ILE A 37 3.60 -10.80 -29.81
C ILE A 37 4.31 -10.28 -31.06
N ARG A 38 4.78 -11.19 -31.94
CA ARG A 38 5.48 -10.79 -33.17
C ARG A 38 4.58 -9.97 -34.11
N ASN A 39 3.31 -10.35 -34.22
CA ASN A 39 2.35 -9.62 -35.04
C ASN A 39 2.07 -8.21 -34.49
N GLU A 40 1.88 -8.07 -33.18
CA GLU A 40 1.65 -6.75 -32.55
C GLU A 40 2.92 -5.88 -32.63
N ILE A 41 4.12 -6.45 -32.44
CA ILE A 41 5.39 -5.73 -32.65
C ILE A 41 5.52 -5.25 -34.10
N HIS A 42 5.15 -6.09 -35.07
CA HIS A 42 5.15 -5.69 -36.47
C HIS A 42 4.21 -4.51 -36.70
N LYS A 43 2.98 -4.54 -36.16
CA LYS A 43 2.05 -3.41 -36.24
C LYS A 43 2.62 -2.14 -35.64
N ILE A 44 3.22 -2.22 -34.44
CA ILE A 44 3.90 -1.09 -33.78
C ILE A 44 4.95 -0.48 -34.69
N ASN A 45 5.79 -1.32 -35.30
CA ASN A 45 6.87 -0.87 -36.18
C ASN A 45 6.39 -0.32 -37.53
N CYS A 46 5.13 -0.51 -37.90
CA CYS A 46 4.54 0.06 -39.12
C CYS A 46 3.94 1.46 -38.92
N ILE A 47 3.85 1.95 -37.69
CA ILE A 47 3.19 3.23 -37.36
C ILE A 47 4.01 4.43 -37.83
N ASP A 48 5.34 4.29 -37.87
CA ASP A 48 6.26 5.32 -38.32
C ASP A 48 7.26 4.72 -39.32
N ASN A 49 7.99 5.57 -40.03
CA ASN A 49 8.95 5.16 -41.06
C ASN A 49 10.18 4.43 -40.47
N GLU A 50 10.42 4.55 -39.17
CA GLU A 50 11.48 3.83 -38.46
C GLU A 50 10.90 2.89 -37.40
N PRO A 51 11.42 1.65 -37.28
CA PRO A 51 10.96 0.70 -36.28
C PRO A 51 11.25 1.21 -34.88
N LEU A 52 10.26 1.09 -34.00
CA LEU A 52 10.38 1.44 -32.59
C LEU A 52 11.05 0.31 -31.78
N ILE A 53 10.68 -0.93 -32.10
CA ILE A 53 11.12 -2.15 -31.42
C ILE A 53 12.05 -2.92 -32.35
N TYR A 54 13.28 -3.14 -31.91
CA TYR A 54 14.30 -3.90 -32.61
C TYR A 54 14.36 -5.34 -32.08
N SER A 55 14.97 -6.23 -32.84
CA SER A 55 15.17 -7.62 -32.47
C SER A 55 16.57 -8.10 -32.80
N ASP A 56 17.17 -8.90 -31.91
CA ASP A 56 18.40 -9.64 -32.16
C ASP A 56 18.32 -11.07 -31.60
N GLN A 57 19.46 -11.75 -31.43
CA GLN A 57 19.53 -13.11 -30.89
C GLN A 57 19.09 -13.22 -29.42
N SER A 58 19.17 -12.14 -28.66
CA SER A 58 18.84 -12.07 -27.23
C SER A 58 17.39 -11.66 -26.98
N GLY A 59 16.70 -11.11 -27.97
CA GLY A 59 15.26 -10.84 -27.91
C GLY A 59 14.85 -9.52 -28.57
N PHE A 60 13.72 -8.98 -28.10
CA PHE A 60 13.21 -7.67 -28.52
C PHE A 60 13.65 -6.58 -27.55
N PHE A 61 13.90 -5.37 -28.06
CA PHE A 61 14.28 -4.22 -27.24
C PHE A 61 13.88 -2.90 -27.90
N ILE A 62 13.74 -1.87 -27.07
CA ILE A 62 13.57 -0.47 -27.51
C ILE A 62 14.95 0.21 -27.40
N ALA A 63 15.43 0.79 -28.50
CA ALA A 63 16.71 1.49 -28.50
C ALA A 63 16.64 2.77 -27.63
N GLN A 64 17.75 3.16 -27.00
CA GLN A 64 17.76 4.31 -26.08
C GLN A 64 17.25 5.61 -26.71
N ASN A 65 17.60 5.86 -27.97
CA ASN A 65 17.13 7.02 -28.74
C ASN A 65 15.62 6.98 -29.06
N LYS A 66 14.97 5.81 -28.97
CA LYS A 66 13.54 5.59 -29.21
C LYS A 66 12.69 5.57 -27.95
N ILE A 67 13.28 5.74 -26.76
CA ILE A 67 12.54 5.77 -25.49
C ILE A 67 11.51 6.91 -25.50
N LYS A 68 11.89 8.10 -25.96
CA LYS A 68 10.99 9.27 -26.00
C LYS A 68 9.81 9.02 -26.95
N ASP A 69 10.07 8.46 -28.12
CA ASP A 69 9.05 8.13 -29.12
C ASP A 69 8.10 7.04 -28.60
N SER A 70 8.64 6.06 -27.87
CA SER A 70 7.85 5.00 -27.23
C SER A 70 6.89 5.57 -26.18
N LEU A 71 7.38 6.50 -25.36
CA LEU A 71 6.55 7.20 -24.37
C LEU A 71 5.47 8.06 -25.03
N GLN A 72 5.73 8.66 -26.19
CA GLN A 72 4.72 9.38 -26.96
C GLN A 72 3.70 8.45 -27.60
N LEU A 73 4.12 7.27 -28.08
CA LEU A 73 3.22 6.29 -28.67
C LEU A 73 2.25 5.71 -27.61
N LEU A 74 2.73 5.49 -26.39
CA LEU A 74 1.89 5.07 -25.27
C LEU A 74 0.76 6.06 -24.95
N LYS A 75 0.91 7.35 -25.29
CA LYS A 75 -0.15 8.37 -25.17
C LYS A 75 -1.24 8.24 -26.25
N LYS A 76 -1.02 7.45 -27.30
CA LYS A 76 -1.95 7.30 -28.45
C LYS A 76 -2.78 6.02 -28.38
N VAL A 77 -3.04 5.50 -27.18
CA VAL A 77 -3.91 4.34 -26.98
C VAL A 77 -5.36 4.84 -26.99
N PRO A 78 -6.26 4.29 -27.83
CA PRO A 78 -7.68 4.64 -27.76
C PRO A 78 -8.20 4.33 -26.36
N GLN A 79 -8.90 5.29 -25.76
CA GLN A 79 -9.59 5.04 -24.50
C GLN A 79 -10.55 3.85 -24.66
N SER A 80 -10.62 3.00 -23.64
CA SER A 80 -11.54 1.86 -23.69
C SER A 80 -12.97 2.34 -23.87
N ILE A 81 -13.80 1.58 -24.62
CA ILE A 81 -15.19 1.96 -24.87
C ILE A 81 -15.99 2.12 -23.57
N ASP A 82 -15.62 1.36 -22.55
CA ASP A 82 -16.15 1.39 -21.19
C ASP A 82 -15.91 2.77 -20.56
N MET A 83 -14.69 3.27 -20.67
CA MET A 83 -14.29 4.57 -20.14
C MET A 83 -14.94 5.74 -20.89
N VAL A 84 -14.98 5.67 -22.23
CA VAL A 84 -15.62 6.70 -23.05
C VAL A 84 -17.13 6.76 -22.75
N LEU A 85 -17.78 5.61 -22.58
CA LEU A 85 -19.19 5.54 -22.20
C LEU A 85 -19.44 6.12 -20.81
N LEU A 86 -18.65 5.73 -19.80
CA LEU A 86 -18.78 6.27 -18.44
C LEU A 86 -18.55 7.78 -18.42
N ARG A 87 -17.48 8.27 -19.07
CA ARG A 87 -17.20 9.71 -19.18
C ARG A 87 -18.36 10.45 -19.84
N HIS A 88 -18.90 9.91 -20.93
CA HIS A 88 -20.06 10.51 -21.61
C HIS A 88 -21.29 10.59 -20.70
N LEU A 89 -21.63 9.51 -19.98
CA LEU A 89 -22.79 9.47 -19.08
C LEU A 89 -22.61 10.32 -17.81
N LEU A 90 -21.37 10.51 -17.33
CA LEU A 90 -21.07 11.32 -16.14
C LEU A 90 -21.05 12.81 -16.46
N LEU A 91 -20.49 13.21 -17.62
CA LEU A 91 -20.38 14.61 -18.02
C LEU A 91 -21.66 15.16 -18.65
N LYS A 92 -22.45 14.33 -19.34
CA LYS A 92 -23.76 14.74 -19.85
C LYS A 92 -24.82 14.53 -18.77
N ASN A 93 -25.34 15.63 -18.24
CA ASN A 93 -26.53 15.64 -17.40
C ASN A 93 -27.84 15.35 -18.18
N GLU A 94 -27.76 15.15 -19.50
CA GLU A 94 -28.93 14.89 -20.34
C GLU A 94 -28.97 13.43 -20.80
N PRO A 95 -30.16 12.80 -20.75
CA PRO A 95 -30.36 11.46 -21.27
C PRO A 95 -29.93 11.40 -22.74
N THR A 96 -29.08 10.44 -23.09
CA THR A 96 -28.66 10.26 -24.50
C THR A 96 -29.31 9.02 -25.05
N ASN A 97 -29.82 9.09 -26.28
CA ASN A 97 -30.44 7.95 -26.93
C ASN A 97 -29.41 6.80 -27.07
N PHE A 98 -29.86 5.60 -26.72
CA PHE A 98 -29.07 4.37 -26.75
C PHE A 98 -28.51 4.06 -28.15
N PHE A 99 -29.31 4.30 -29.20
CA PHE A 99 -28.90 4.01 -30.58
C PHE A 99 -27.88 5.03 -31.08
N ASP A 100 -28.05 6.31 -30.74
CA ASP A 100 -27.09 7.36 -31.08
C ASP A 100 -25.73 7.11 -30.41
N ILE A 101 -25.70 6.59 -29.18
CA ILE A 101 -24.46 6.19 -28.51
C ILE A 101 -23.79 5.03 -29.26
N ALA A 102 -24.55 4.02 -29.68
CA ALA A 102 -24.02 2.87 -30.41
C ALA A 102 -23.39 3.32 -31.75
N GLU A 103 -24.06 4.22 -32.46
CA GLU A 103 -23.55 4.81 -33.69
C GLU A 103 -22.30 5.68 -33.45
N LYS A 104 -22.34 6.56 -32.45
CA LYS A 104 -21.21 7.43 -32.06
C LYS A 104 -19.95 6.64 -31.70
N PHE A 105 -20.12 5.47 -31.08
CA PHE A 105 -19.01 4.61 -30.70
C PHE A 105 -18.69 3.52 -31.72
N TYR A 106 -19.34 3.53 -32.89
CA TYR A 106 -19.14 2.58 -33.98
C TYR A 106 -19.29 1.11 -33.54
N ILE A 107 -20.28 0.81 -32.68
CA ILE A 107 -20.57 -0.53 -32.18
C ILE A 107 -22.04 -0.92 -32.38
N SER A 108 -22.30 -2.23 -32.42
CA SER A 108 -23.68 -2.71 -32.50
C SER A 108 -24.48 -2.42 -31.21
N PRO A 109 -25.81 -2.26 -31.30
CA PRO A 109 -26.71 -2.20 -30.14
C PRO A 109 -26.47 -3.33 -29.12
N THR A 110 -26.24 -4.56 -29.60
CA THR A 110 -25.99 -5.72 -28.74
C THR A 110 -24.64 -5.62 -28.04
N SER A 111 -23.60 -5.11 -28.72
CA SER A 111 -22.28 -4.85 -28.13
C SER A 111 -22.39 -3.81 -27.02
N LEU A 112 -23.12 -2.70 -27.25
CA LEU A 112 -23.34 -1.67 -26.23
C LEU A 112 -24.08 -2.23 -25.02
N GLN A 113 -25.09 -3.08 -25.22
CA GLN A 113 -25.80 -3.74 -24.12
C GLN A 113 -24.87 -4.62 -23.27
N ASN A 114 -23.91 -5.32 -23.89
CA ASN A 114 -22.94 -6.14 -23.17
C ASN A 114 -21.93 -5.29 -22.38
N VAL A 115 -21.49 -4.16 -22.95
CA VAL A 115 -20.67 -3.16 -22.23
C VAL A 115 -21.40 -2.67 -20.99
N ILE A 116 -22.68 -2.28 -21.11
CA ILE A 116 -23.49 -1.82 -19.97
C ILE A 116 -23.65 -2.90 -18.90
N LYS A 117 -23.88 -4.16 -19.30
CA LYS A 117 -23.97 -5.28 -18.35
C LYS A 117 -22.68 -5.45 -17.56
N ARG A 118 -21.52 -5.41 -18.23
CA ARG A 118 -20.21 -5.48 -17.57
C ARG A 118 -19.99 -4.28 -16.65
N LEU A 119 -20.19 -3.06 -17.15
CA LEU A 119 -20.04 -1.84 -16.37
C LEU A 119 -20.90 -1.84 -15.11
N ASN A 120 -22.16 -2.30 -15.19
CA ASN A 120 -23.03 -2.40 -14.03
C ASN A 120 -22.51 -3.34 -12.93
N LEU A 121 -21.75 -4.38 -13.27
CA LEU A 121 -21.08 -5.21 -12.27
C LEU A 121 -19.99 -4.40 -11.57
N GLU A 122 -19.20 -3.64 -12.32
CA GLU A 122 -18.07 -2.86 -11.81
C GLU A 122 -18.53 -1.65 -10.96
N ILE A 123 -19.43 -0.82 -11.48
CA ILE A 123 -19.85 0.43 -10.83
C ILE A 123 -20.85 0.22 -9.69
N SER A 124 -21.40 -0.99 -9.53
CA SER A 124 -22.30 -1.32 -8.41
C SER A 124 -21.62 -1.12 -7.05
N THR A 125 -20.29 -1.25 -7.00
CA THR A 125 -19.45 -0.98 -5.83
C THR A 125 -19.54 0.47 -5.36
N TYR A 126 -19.84 1.41 -6.26
CA TYR A 126 -20.10 2.82 -5.97
C TYR A 126 -21.57 3.12 -5.67
N GLN A 127 -22.42 2.09 -5.63
CA GLN A 127 -23.88 2.23 -5.57
C GLN A 127 -24.44 2.97 -6.79
N LEU A 128 -23.81 2.79 -7.95
CA LEU A 128 -24.25 3.35 -9.23
C LEU A 128 -24.89 2.27 -10.11
N LYS A 129 -25.78 2.70 -11.01
CA LYS A 129 -26.40 1.81 -12.00
C LYS A 129 -26.68 2.53 -13.30
N ILE A 130 -26.23 1.97 -14.41
CA ILE A 130 -26.63 2.38 -15.76
C ILE A 130 -27.89 1.61 -16.14
N TYR A 131 -28.93 2.33 -16.53
CA TYR A 131 -30.17 1.73 -17.00
C TYR A 131 -30.71 2.47 -18.22
N ARG A 132 -31.61 1.79 -18.93
CA ARG A 132 -32.28 2.32 -20.12
C ARG A 132 -33.74 2.60 -19.79
N LYS A 133 -34.23 3.81 -20.08
CA LYS A 133 -35.64 4.21 -19.97
C LYS A 133 -36.03 5.00 -21.21
N ASN A 134 -37.13 4.65 -21.86
CA ASN A 134 -37.61 5.33 -23.07
C ASN A 134 -36.55 5.50 -24.19
N SER A 135 -35.72 4.48 -24.40
CA SER A 135 -34.57 4.54 -25.33
C SER A 135 -33.42 5.47 -24.93
N GLU A 136 -33.46 6.05 -23.75
CA GLU A 136 -32.39 6.88 -23.22
C GLU A 136 -31.59 6.12 -22.17
N LEU A 137 -30.28 6.34 -22.15
CA LEU A 137 -29.38 5.82 -21.12
C LEU A 137 -29.23 6.83 -19.99
N HIS A 138 -29.33 6.33 -18.76
CA HIS A 138 -29.18 7.09 -17.53
C HIS A 138 -28.20 6.40 -16.60
N ILE A 139 -27.49 7.19 -15.79
CA ILE A 139 -26.71 6.73 -14.66
C ILE A 139 -27.38 7.17 -13.34
N GLU A 140 -27.88 6.18 -12.59
CA GLU A 140 -28.51 6.35 -11.29
C GLU A 140 -27.48 6.33 -10.16
N GLY A 141 -27.73 7.14 -9.14
CA GLY A 141 -26.99 7.17 -7.88
C GLY A 141 -26.64 8.58 -7.45
N SER A 142 -26.03 8.70 -6.27
CA SER A 142 -25.69 10.00 -5.68
C SER A 142 -24.65 10.76 -6.51
N ASN A 143 -24.69 12.09 -6.51
CA ASN A 143 -23.67 12.90 -7.19
C ASN A 143 -22.27 12.66 -6.58
N PHE A 144 -22.20 12.37 -5.29
CA PHE A 144 -21.02 11.90 -4.61
C PHE A 144 -20.45 10.61 -5.23
N SER A 145 -21.29 9.60 -5.46
CA SER A 145 -20.88 8.33 -6.06
C SER A 145 -20.35 8.53 -7.48
N LYS A 146 -21.00 9.42 -8.23
CA LYS A 146 -20.57 9.81 -9.59
C LYS A 146 -19.21 10.51 -9.57
N GLN A 147 -18.97 11.41 -8.63
CA GLN A 147 -17.67 12.08 -8.43
C GLN A 147 -16.57 11.09 -8.07
N GLN A 148 -16.84 10.16 -7.15
CA GLN A 148 -15.89 9.10 -6.80
C GLN A 148 -15.52 8.24 -8.01
N LEU A 149 -16.51 7.82 -8.80
CA LEU A 149 -16.26 7.06 -10.02
C LEU A 149 -15.42 7.88 -11.02
N TYR A 150 -15.77 9.15 -11.24
CA TYR A 150 -15.06 10.01 -12.19
C TYR A 150 -13.61 10.26 -11.79
N SER A 151 -13.38 10.61 -10.52
CA SER A 151 -12.03 10.77 -9.97
C SER A 151 -11.23 9.47 -10.11
N ASN A 152 -11.82 8.31 -9.83
CA ASN A 152 -11.12 7.03 -9.99
C ASN A 152 -10.77 6.74 -11.45
N LEU A 153 -11.67 7.01 -12.40
CA LEU A 153 -11.41 6.85 -13.84
C LEU A 153 -10.20 7.70 -14.28
N ILE A 154 -10.17 8.97 -13.90
CA ILE A 154 -9.04 9.87 -14.21
C ILE A 154 -7.74 9.33 -13.62
N GLN A 155 -7.78 8.86 -12.37
CA GLN A 155 -6.60 8.36 -11.66
C GLN A 155 -6.06 7.06 -12.26
N GLN A 156 -6.93 6.15 -12.71
CA GLN A 156 -6.54 4.95 -13.43
C GLN A 156 -5.85 5.28 -14.75
N GLU A 157 -6.38 6.24 -15.51
CA GLU A 157 -5.72 6.71 -16.73
C GLU A 157 -4.38 7.42 -16.43
N ALA A 158 -4.33 8.18 -15.33
CA ALA A 158 -3.14 8.90 -14.88
C ALA A 158 -1.97 7.97 -14.59
N GLN A 159 -2.21 6.85 -13.89
CA GLN A 159 -1.18 5.88 -13.52
C GLN A 159 -0.58 5.17 -14.75
N LEU A 160 -1.34 5.04 -15.84
CA LEU A 160 -0.96 4.24 -16.99
C LEU A 160 -0.35 5.04 -18.15
N THR A 161 -0.47 6.37 -18.17
CA THR A 161 -0.19 7.10 -19.42
C THR A 161 0.34 8.53 -19.24
N PHE A 162 0.10 9.18 -18.09
CA PHE A 162 0.14 10.63 -18.01
C PHE A 162 0.95 11.19 -16.83
N LYS A 163 2.00 11.95 -17.15
CA LYS A 163 2.91 12.54 -16.16
C LYS A 163 2.46 13.94 -15.73
N ASP A 164 1.90 14.73 -16.64
CA ASP A 164 1.58 16.14 -16.41
C ASP A 164 0.08 16.40 -16.30
N LEU A 165 -0.32 17.44 -15.60
CA LEU A 165 -1.75 17.81 -15.45
C LEU A 165 -2.43 18.14 -16.79
N LYS A 166 -1.66 18.64 -17.78
CA LYS A 166 -2.15 18.98 -19.12
C LYS A 166 -2.66 17.77 -19.89
N ASP A 167 -2.14 16.59 -19.56
CA ASP A 167 -2.55 15.35 -20.18
C ASP A 167 -4.01 14.98 -19.84
N PHE A 168 -4.64 15.63 -18.85
CA PHE A 168 -6.04 15.41 -18.45
C PHE A 168 -7.03 16.42 -19.03
N SER A 169 -6.62 17.29 -19.96
CA SER A 169 -7.49 18.32 -20.58
C SER A 169 -8.78 17.73 -21.14
N ASP A 170 -8.72 16.56 -21.77
CA ASP A 170 -9.87 15.86 -22.33
C ASP A 170 -10.93 15.44 -21.28
N PHE A 171 -10.53 15.31 -20.00
CA PHE A 171 -11.46 15.03 -18.89
C PHE A 171 -12.15 16.29 -18.38
N PHE A 172 -11.60 17.46 -18.68
CA PHE A 172 -12.07 18.73 -18.14
C PHE A 172 -12.40 19.73 -19.24
N PRO A 173 -13.31 19.41 -20.19
CA PRO A 173 -13.56 20.25 -21.36
C PRO A 173 -14.14 21.64 -21.05
N LYS A 174 -14.64 21.86 -19.82
CA LYS A 174 -15.18 23.15 -19.36
C LYS A 174 -14.14 24.01 -18.63
N ILE A 175 -12.92 23.52 -18.46
CA ILE A 175 -11.90 24.12 -17.60
C ILE A 175 -10.62 24.33 -18.40
N ASP A 176 -10.09 25.55 -18.40
CA ASP A 176 -8.69 25.77 -18.75
C ASP A 176 -7.81 25.30 -17.58
N ILE A 177 -7.25 24.09 -17.71
CA ILE A 177 -6.45 23.46 -16.65
C ILE A 177 -5.23 24.31 -16.31
N GLU A 178 -4.58 24.93 -17.28
CA GLU A 178 -3.34 25.66 -17.05
C GLU A 178 -3.59 26.93 -16.25
N ASP A 179 -4.57 27.72 -16.71
CA ASP A 179 -4.96 28.95 -16.04
C ASP A 179 -5.53 28.66 -14.64
N LEU A 180 -6.50 27.76 -14.51
CA LEU A 180 -7.10 27.47 -13.21
C LEU A 180 -6.08 26.89 -12.22
N THR A 181 -5.13 26.06 -12.67
CA THR A 181 -4.03 25.57 -11.82
C THR A 181 -3.19 26.73 -11.30
N CYS A 182 -2.81 27.66 -12.17
CA CYS A 182 -2.02 28.84 -11.80
C CYS A 182 -2.76 29.68 -10.75
N GLN A 183 -4.06 29.88 -10.94
CA GLN A 183 -4.89 30.69 -10.05
C GLN A 183 -5.11 30.03 -8.70
N ILE A 184 -5.42 28.73 -8.66
CA ILE A 184 -5.55 27.97 -7.40
C ILE A 184 -4.26 28.09 -6.58
N LYS A 185 -3.10 27.89 -7.21
CA LYS A 185 -1.79 28.02 -6.53
C LYS A 185 -1.57 29.43 -5.99
N LYS A 186 -1.87 30.46 -6.79
CA LYS A 186 -1.75 31.87 -6.38
C LYS A 186 -2.68 32.22 -5.21
N ILE A 187 -3.93 31.76 -5.25
CA ILE A 187 -4.92 31.98 -4.17
C ILE A 187 -4.44 31.34 -2.87
N ILE A 188 -3.94 30.11 -2.93
CA ILE A 188 -3.39 29.41 -1.76
C ILE A 188 -2.17 30.14 -1.20
N ASP A 189 -1.27 30.59 -2.08
CA ASP A 189 -0.06 31.32 -1.71
C ASP A 189 -0.37 32.67 -1.05
N ASN A 190 -1.29 33.44 -1.63
CA ASN A 190 -1.79 34.73 -1.12
C ASN A 190 -2.46 34.59 0.27
N ASN A 191 -2.99 33.41 0.57
CA ASN A 191 -3.58 33.05 1.85
C ASN A 191 -2.55 32.48 2.84
N ASN A 192 -1.24 32.71 2.61
CA ASN A 192 -0.12 32.21 3.41
C ASN A 192 -0.14 30.69 3.61
N CYS A 193 -0.65 29.96 2.63
CA CYS A 193 -0.70 28.51 2.62
C CYS A 193 0.17 27.95 1.50
N PHE A 194 0.46 26.65 1.58
CA PHE A 194 1.08 25.89 0.51
C PHE A 194 0.47 24.49 0.44
N ILE A 195 0.61 23.84 -0.70
CA ILE A 195 0.28 22.43 -0.88
C ILE A 195 1.61 21.67 -0.99
N SER A 196 1.74 20.56 -0.27
CA SER A 196 2.89 19.67 -0.50
C SER A 196 2.80 19.09 -1.92
N PRO A 197 3.90 19.04 -2.69
CA PRO A 197 3.90 18.54 -4.07
C PRO A 197 3.22 17.17 -4.23
N TYR A 198 3.34 16.32 -3.20
CA TYR A 198 2.71 15.00 -3.14
C TYR A 198 1.17 15.04 -3.26
N TYR A 199 0.51 16.03 -2.65
CA TYR A 199 -0.96 16.12 -2.66
C TYR A 199 -1.50 16.99 -3.80
N GLU A 200 -0.63 17.74 -4.50
CA GLU A 200 -1.03 18.77 -5.46
C GLU A 200 -1.90 18.19 -6.59
N LYS A 201 -1.42 17.14 -7.27
CA LYS A 201 -2.13 16.54 -8.41
C LYS A 201 -3.51 16.02 -8.00
N ASN A 202 -3.60 15.32 -6.87
CA ASN A 202 -4.87 14.80 -6.35
C ASN A 202 -5.85 15.92 -6.00
N LEU A 203 -5.37 16.97 -5.34
CA LEU A 203 -6.18 18.12 -4.97
C LEU A 203 -6.77 18.78 -6.22
N LEU A 204 -5.96 19.02 -7.24
CA LEU A 204 -6.40 19.63 -8.49
C LEU A 204 -7.41 18.76 -9.22
N ILE A 205 -7.17 17.45 -9.35
CA ILE A 205 -8.12 16.51 -9.96
C ILE A 205 -9.46 16.52 -9.22
N ASN A 206 -9.45 16.51 -7.88
CA ASN A 206 -10.69 16.53 -7.09
C ASN A 206 -11.43 17.87 -7.26
N ILE A 207 -10.73 19.01 -7.26
CA ILE A 207 -11.34 20.33 -7.51
C ILE A 207 -11.94 20.40 -8.92
N PHE A 208 -11.20 19.97 -9.95
CA PHE A 208 -11.70 19.99 -11.32
C PHE A 208 -12.89 19.06 -11.51
N THR A 209 -12.88 17.89 -10.85
CA THR A 209 -14.00 16.95 -10.86
C THR A 209 -15.24 17.54 -10.22
N ILE A 210 -15.09 18.22 -9.08
CA ILE A 210 -16.19 18.95 -8.44
C ILE A 210 -16.75 20.00 -9.40
N ILE A 211 -15.92 20.85 -9.98
CA ILE A 211 -16.36 21.92 -10.90
C ILE A 211 -17.07 21.34 -12.12
N ASN A 212 -16.55 20.28 -12.72
CA ASN A 212 -17.10 19.69 -13.94
C ASN A 212 -18.46 18.99 -13.74
N LEU A 213 -18.62 18.34 -12.59
CA LEU A 213 -19.81 17.54 -12.25
C LEU A 213 -20.79 18.28 -11.33
N PHE A 214 -20.53 19.56 -11.01
CA PHE A 214 -21.39 20.31 -10.13
C PHE A 214 -22.76 20.57 -10.77
N ASP A 215 -23.81 20.41 -9.95
CA ASP A 215 -25.21 20.65 -10.27
C ASP A 215 -25.85 21.32 -9.04
N GLU A 216 -26.64 22.38 -9.25
CA GLU A 216 -27.25 23.15 -8.16
C GLU A 216 -28.20 22.33 -7.27
N SER A 217 -28.69 21.18 -7.77
CA SER A 217 -29.51 20.24 -6.99
C SER A 217 -28.72 19.46 -5.93
N ILE A 218 -27.38 19.53 -5.95
CA ILE A 218 -26.51 18.86 -4.97
C ILE A 218 -26.68 19.47 -3.58
N GLN A 219 -26.96 18.62 -2.59
CA GLN A 219 -26.96 19.00 -1.17
C GLN A 219 -25.66 18.54 -0.50
N PRO A 220 -25.03 19.36 0.35
CA PRO A 220 -23.83 18.98 1.09
C PRO A 220 -24.16 17.97 2.20
N ILE A 221 -23.30 16.95 2.38
CA ILE A 221 -23.47 15.90 3.40
C ILE A 221 -22.95 16.36 4.77
N ASP A 222 -21.81 17.06 4.80
CA ASP A 222 -21.22 17.64 6.01
C ASP A 222 -20.89 19.11 5.75
N THR A 223 -21.57 20.03 6.44
CA THR A 223 -21.24 21.46 6.38
C THR A 223 -20.08 21.75 7.31
N MET A 224 -18.96 22.24 6.78
CA MET A 224 -17.92 22.83 7.61
C MET A 224 -18.50 24.05 8.35
N THR A 225 -18.63 23.95 9.67
CA THR A 225 -19.07 25.07 10.50
C THR A 225 -17.94 26.10 10.64
N SER A 226 -18.19 27.36 10.27
CA SER A 226 -17.40 28.58 10.52
C SER A 226 -16.19 28.89 9.61
N LYS A 227 -15.76 30.17 9.60
CA LYS A 227 -14.73 30.83 8.77
C LYS A 227 -13.35 30.15 8.84
N THR A 228 -13.17 28.99 8.22
CA THR A 228 -11.84 28.38 8.08
C THR A 228 -11.07 28.99 6.92
N ILE A 229 -9.74 28.80 6.92
CA ILE A 229 -8.89 29.22 5.80
C ILE A 229 -9.23 28.42 4.54
N GLU A 230 -9.62 27.16 4.69
CA GLU A 230 -10.11 26.30 3.59
C GLU A 230 -11.37 26.87 2.94
N ILE A 231 -12.36 27.32 3.73
CA ILE A 231 -13.57 27.96 3.19
C ILE A 231 -13.22 29.27 2.49
N LYS A 232 -12.31 30.07 3.05
CA LYS A 232 -11.87 31.33 2.44
C LYS A 232 -11.22 31.09 1.08
N ILE A 233 -10.26 30.17 1.02
CA ILE A 233 -9.58 29.78 -0.23
C ILE A 233 -10.59 29.21 -1.23
N ALA A 234 -11.49 28.32 -0.80
CA ALA A 234 -12.52 27.76 -1.67
C ALA A 234 -13.47 28.84 -2.22
N THR A 235 -13.83 29.84 -1.41
CA THR A 235 -14.64 30.98 -1.83
C THR A 235 -13.90 31.81 -2.90
N GLU A 236 -12.61 32.09 -2.72
CA GLU A 236 -11.80 32.79 -3.71
C GLU A 236 -11.67 32.00 -5.02
N ILE A 237 -11.51 30.66 -4.93
CA ILE A 237 -11.50 29.78 -6.11
C ILE A 237 -12.84 29.84 -6.84
N VAL A 238 -13.96 29.72 -6.13
CA VAL A 238 -15.31 29.74 -6.75
C VAL A 238 -15.62 31.10 -7.35
N ASN A 239 -15.23 32.20 -6.70
CA ASN A 239 -15.44 33.55 -7.23
C ASN A 239 -14.59 33.86 -8.47
N TYR A 240 -13.50 33.12 -8.67
CA TYR A 240 -12.71 33.17 -9.89
C TYR A 240 -13.40 32.43 -11.06
N LEU A 241 -14.25 31.45 -10.77
CA LEU A 241 -15.07 30.77 -11.76
C LEU A 241 -16.20 31.68 -12.26
N ASP A 242 -16.93 31.22 -13.28
CA ASP A 242 -18.05 31.94 -13.89
C ASP A 242 -19.01 32.56 -12.85
N ASN A 243 -19.53 33.76 -13.17
CA ASN A 243 -20.36 34.58 -12.29
C ASN A 243 -21.62 33.84 -11.79
N THR A 244 -22.07 32.81 -12.50
CA THR A 244 -23.23 31.98 -12.14
C THR A 244 -23.03 31.17 -10.85
N LEU A 245 -21.79 30.78 -10.54
CA LEU A 245 -21.45 29.98 -9.35
C LEU A 245 -21.02 30.83 -8.15
N GLN A 246 -20.93 32.15 -8.31
CA GLN A 246 -20.52 33.05 -7.24
C GLN A 246 -21.37 32.87 -5.99
N ASN A 247 -20.70 32.73 -4.84
CA ASN A 247 -21.30 32.54 -3.53
C ASN A 247 -22.15 31.26 -3.37
N ASN A 248 -22.09 30.29 -4.29
CA ASN A 248 -22.76 29.01 -4.11
C ASN A 248 -22.10 28.21 -2.96
N LEU A 249 -22.77 28.16 -1.81
CA LEU A 249 -22.24 27.56 -0.59
C LEU A 249 -21.96 26.06 -0.72
N THR A 250 -22.68 25.35 -1.59
CA THR A 250 -22.48 23.91 -1.79
C THR A 250 -21.13 23.64 -2.43
N ILE A 251 -20.83 24.25 -3.58
CA ILE A 251 -19.55 24.04 -4.27
C ILE A 251 -18.37 24.56 -3.43
N ILE A 252 -18.55 25.68 -2.72
CA ILE A 252 -17.54 26.22 -1.79
C ILE A 252 -17.22 25.18 -0.71
N ASN A 253 -18.23 24.57 -0.09
CA ASN A 253 -18.01 23.55 0.94
C ASN A 253 -17.33 22.30 0.39
N MET A 254 -17.70 21.85 -0.82
CA MET A 254 -17.07 20.70 -1.46
C MET A 254 -15.59 20.94 -1.74
N ILE A 255 -15.23 22.10 -2.31
CA ILE A 255 -13.84 22.49 -2.55
C ILE A 255 -13.08 22.69 -1.24
N ALA A 256 -13.70 23.30 -0.21
CA ALA A 256 -13.10 23.45 1.11
C ALA A 256 -12.77 22.10 1.75
N CYS A 257 -13.64 21.10 1.57
CA CYS A 257 -13.37 19.74 2.04
C CYS A 257 -12.15 19.12 1.34
N CYS A 258 -11.96 19.33 0.02
CA CYS A 258 -10.75 18.90 -0.67
C CYS A 258 -9.47 19.50 -0.08
N LEU A 259 -9.51 20.78 0.29
CA LEU A 259 -8.35 21.47 0.86
C LEU A 259 -7.99 20.97 2.27
N ASN A 260 -8.97 20.43 3.00
CA ASN A 260 -8.83 20.11 4.41
C ASN A 260 -7.75 19.05 4.69
N GLY A 261 -6.75 19.44 5.48
CA GLY A 261 -5.60 18.61 5.84
C GLY A 261 -4.54 18.48 4.74
N ILE A 262 -4.84 18.92 3.52
CA ILE A 262 -3.94 18.93 2.37
C ILE A 262 -3.13 20.23 2.33
N ILE A 263 -3.78 21.38 2.47
CA ILE A 263 -3.07 22.66 2.56
C ILE A 263 -2.44 22.83 3.95
N LYS A 264 -1.29 23.51 4.01
CA LYS A 264 -0.55 23.82 5.23
C LYS A 264 -0.25 25.31 5.28
N ARG A 265 -0.32 25.93 6.47
CA ARG A 265 0.08 27.33 6.68
C ARG A 265 1.61 27.44 6.61
N LYS A 266 2.13 28.53 6.05
CA LYS A 266 3.58 28.80 5.94
C LYS A 266 4.20 29.23 7.28
N THR A 267 3.42 29.86 8.15
CA THR A 267 3.84 30.17 9.52
C THR A 267 3.50 29.00 10.44
N ASN A 268 4.43 28.63 11.33
CA ASN A 268 4.18 27.74 12.48
C ASN A 268 3.29 28.45 13.52
N ASP A 269 2.20 29.09 13.08
CA ASP A 269 1.21 29.60 14.02
C ASP A 269 0.65 28.40 14.76
N THR A 270 0.79 28.46 16.08
CA THR A 270 0.22 27.52 17.06
C THR A 270 -1.11 27.03 16.51
N ALA A 271 -1.15 25.77 16.08
CA ALA A 271 -2.31 25.19 15.44
C ALA A 271 -3.54 25.56 16.25
N GLU A 272 -4.44 26.36 15.67
CA GLU A 272 -5.77 26.52 16.24
C GLU A 272 -6.27 25.09 16.43
N LYS A 273 -6.37 24.64 17.69
CA LYS A 273 -6.74 23.26 17.98
C LYS A 273 -8.05 23.00 17.25
N LYS A 274 -8.01 22.15 16.24
CA LYS A 274 -9.21 21.82 15.47
C LYS A 274 -10.26 21.33 16.46
N LYS A 275 -11.43 21.95 16.41
CA LYS A 275 -12.55 21.55 17.26
C LYS A 275 -13.16 20.31 16.66
N TYR A 276 -12.95 19.18 17.31
CA TYR A 276 -13.61 17.94 16.94
C TYR A 276 -15.00 17.85 17.58
N PRO A 277 -15.91 17.06 17.00
CA PRO A 277 -17.14 16.65 17.68
C PRO A 277 -16.85 16.05 19.07
N LYS A 278 -17.78 16.21 20.01
CA LYS A 278 -17.70 15.58 21.33
C LYS A 278 -17.47 14.07 21.15
N ASN A 279 -16.54 13.50 21.89
CA ASN A 279 -16.11 12.09 21.86
C ASN A 279 -15.28 11.63 20.64
N PHE A 280 -14.98 12.46 19.64
CA PHE A 280 -14.15 12.05 18.50
C PHE A 280 -12.83 11.39 18.93
N ASN A 281 -12.05 12.06 19.78
CA ASN A 281 -10.78 11.53 20.28
C ASN A 281 -10.97 10.22 21.07
N LYS A 282 -12.06 10.08 21.84
CA LYS A 282 -12.34 8.86 22.60
C LYS A 282 -12.60 7.68 21.66
N LYS A 283 -13.42 7.89 20.63
CA LYS A 283 -13.73 6.90 19.59
C LYS A 283 -12.48 6.50 18.81
N LEU A 284 -11.71 7.49 18.35
CA LEU A 284 -10.45 7.25 17.65
C LEU A 284 -9.45 6.47 18.50
N ASN A 285 -9.22 6.88 19.75
CA ASN A 285 -8.32 6.17 20.65
C ASN A 285 -8.78 4.74 20.92
N THR A 286 -10.09 4.49 20.96
CA THR A 286 -10.63 3.13 21.09
C THR A 286 -10.29 2.29 19.85
N CYS A 287 -10.51 2.82 18.64
CA CYS A 287 -10.13 2.13 17.40
C CYS A 287 -8.63 1.84 17.34
N LEU A 288 -7.80 2.84 17.66
CA LEU A 288 -6.36 2.74 17.64
C LEU A 288 -5.85 1.72 18.66
N ASN A 289 -6.33 1.77 19.91
CA ASN A 289 -5.93 0.83 20.96
C ASN A 289 -6.38 -0.60 20.63
N ASN A 290 -7.58 -0.78 20.07
CA ASN A 290 -8.04 -2.09 19.62
C ASN A 290 -7.13 -2.64 18.52
N ALA A 291 -6.77 -1.82 17.53
CA ALA A 291 -5.88 -2.24 16.45
C ALA A 291 -4.48 -2.60 16.98
N ILE A 292 -3.85 -1.71 17.75
CA ILE A 292 -2.50 -1.90 18.26
C ILE A 292 -2.42 -3.10 19.22
N SER A 293 -3.37 -3.21 20.16
CA SER A 293 -3.41 -4.33 21.11
C SER A 293 -3.74 -5.65 20.42
N HIS A 294 -4.56 -5.62 19.35
CA HIS A 294 -4.79 -6.79 18.53
C HIS A 294 -3.50 -7.31 17.93
N PHE A 295 -2.47 -6.52 17.68
CA PHE A 295 -1.18 -7.02 17.18
C PHE A 295 -0.13 -7.22 18.28
N GLY A 296 -0.52 -7.09 19.55
CA GLY A 296 0.40 -7.24 20.70
C GLY A 296 1.45 -6.13 20.77
N ILE A 297 1.18 -4.98 20.15
CA ILE A 297 2.06 -3.82 20.19
C ILE A 297 1.64 -2.96 21.39
N HIS A 298 2.62 -2.37 22.07
CA HIS A 298 2.38 -1.38 23.13
C HIS A 298 3.00 -0.07 22.67
N VAL A 299 2.18 0.97 22.54
CA VAL A 299 2.63 2.31 22.16
C VAL A 299 2.53 3.20 23.40
N GLU A 300 3.67 3.62 23.93
CA GLU A 300 3.76 4.55 25.05
C GLU A 300 4.41 5.86 24.59
N ASN A 301 3.86 7.01 25.02
CA ASN A 301 4.45 8.34 24.89
C ASN A 301 5.03 8.70 23.49
N ASN A 302 4.30 8.36 22.42
CA ASN A 302 4.73 8.71 21.07
C ASN A 302 4.24 10.13 20.66
N GLU A 303 5.16 11.05 20.37
CA GLU A 303 4.84 12.42 19.95
C GLU A 303 4.02 12.48 18.65
N LEU A 304 4.23 11.53 17.73
CA LEU A 304 3.53 11.47 16.44
C LEU A 304 2.03 11.22 16.60
N LEU A 305 1.61 10.56 17.70
CA LEU A 305 0.19 10.36 17.99
C LEU A 305 -0.57 11.68 18.18
N LYS A 306 0.10 12.77 18.55
CA LYS A 306 -0.55 14.08 18.75
C LYS A 306 -1.14 14.63 17.45
N PHE A 307 -0.60 14.25 16.29
CA PHE A 307 -1.05 14.71 14.98
C PHE A 307 -2.04 13.74 14.30
N PHE A 308 -2.17 12.52 14.81
CA PHE A 308 -3.03 11.48 14.23
C PHE A 308 -4.52 11.86 14.23
N PRO A 309 -5.09 12.46 15.30
CA PRO A 309 -6.48 12.91 15.29
C PRO A 309 -6.81 13.91 14.18
N ASP A 310 -5.93 14.87 13.92
CA ASP A 310 -6.11 15.83 12.83
C ASP A 310 -6.12 15.13 11.48
N HIS A 311 -5.19 14.20 11.25
CA HIS A 311 -5.14 13.44 10.00
C HIS A 311 -6.44 12.66 9.75
N ILE A 312 -6.88 11.88 10.74
CA ILE A 312 -8.09 11.04 10.61
C ILE A 312 -9.35 11.90 10.52
N PHE A 313 -9.46 12.98 11.29
CA PHE A 313 -10.60 13.88 11.19
C PHE A 313 -10.72 14.48 9.78
N ASN A 314 -9.61 14.98 9.22
CA ASN A 314 -9.62 15.56 7.89
C ASN A 314 -9.90 14.50 6.81
N LEU A 315 -9.37 13.29 6.97
CA LEU A 315 -9.68 12.17 6.09
C LEU A 315 -11.19 11.86 6.09
N ILE A 316 -11.82 11.77 7.26
CA ILE A 316 -13.26 11.52 7.38
C ILE A 316 -14.06 12.60 6.65
N GLN A 317 -13.72 13.88 6.86
CA GLN A 317 -14.39 14.98 6.18
C GLN A 317 -14.25 14.89 4.65
N ARG A 318 -13.07 14.51 4.15
CA ARG A 318 -12.84 14.29 2.71
C ARG A 318 -13.66 13.13 2.18
N LEU A 319 -13.62 11.97 2.85
CA LEU A 319 -14.32 10.76 2.44
C LEU A 319 -15.83 10.97 2.38
N ARG A 320 -16.41 11.69 3.34
CA ARG A 320 -17.84 12.04 3.36
C ARG A 320 -18.27 13.04 2.29
N ASN A 321 -17.30 13.68 1.62
CA ASN A 321 -17.52 14.56 0.47
C ASN A 321 -17.03 13.97 -0.87
N GLY A 322 -16.64 12.69 -0.89
CA GLY A 322 -16.38 11.95 -2.12
C GLY A 322 -14.93 12.05 -2.55
N ASN A 323 -14.11 12.67 -1.69
CA ASN A 323 -12.73 13.01 -1.97
C ASN A 323 -11.81 12.11 -1.17
N TYR A 324 -10.75 11.66 -1.82
CA TYR A 324 -9.65 10.96 -1.19
C TYR A 324 -8.37 11.21 -1.98
N CYS A 325 -7.25 10.86 -1.38
CA CYS A 325 -5.94 10.93 -1.97
C CYS A 325 -5.64 9.60 -2.67
N ASN A 326 -5.32 9.65 -3.97
CA ASN A 326 -4.74 8.51 -4.66
C ASN A 326 -3.24 8.42 -4.32
N PHE A 327 -2.75 7.24 -3.96
CA PHE A 327 -1.33 7.02 -3.68
C PHE A 327 -0.82 5.97 -4.67
N PRO A 328 -0.22 6.38 -5.80
CA PRO A 328 0.25 5.45 -6.82
C PRO A 328 1.20 4.37 -6.28
N GLU A 329 1.98 4.68 -5.25
CA GLU A 329 2.91 3.77 -4.59
C GLU A 329 2.26 2.90 -3.50
N SER A 330 0.92 2.90 -3.37
CA SER A 330 0.19 2.10 -2.38
C SER A 330 0.51 0.61 -2.46
N ASN A 331 0.59 0.04 -3.67
CA ASN A 331 1.01 -1.35 -3.87
C ASN A 331 2.43 -1.62 -3.40
N ASN A 332 3.35 -0.66 -3.63
CA ASN A 332 4.74 -0.78 -3.21
C ASN A 332 4.85 -0.81 -1.68
N LEU A 333 4.06 0.01 -1.00
CA LEU A 333 3.98 0.00 0.47
C LEU A 333 3.35 -1.30 0.99
N LYS A 334 2.29 -1.78 0.36
CA LYS A 334 1.62 -3.04 0.70
C LYS A 334 2.58 -4.24 0.60
N ASP A 335 3.36 -4.30 -0.48
CA ASP A 335 4.30 -5.40 -0.74
C ASP A 335 5.53 -5.36 0.18
N ASN A 336 6.05 -4.18 0.51
CA ASN A 336 7.29 -4.06 1.31
C ASN A 336 7.06 -3.90 2.82
N CYS A 337 5.85 -3.49 3.23
CA CYS A 337 5.52 -3.23 4.63
C CYS A 337 4.31 -4.05 5.08
N ILE A 338 4.26 -5.33 4.68
CA ILE A 338 3.12 -6.26 4.85
C ILE A 338 2.52 -6.16 6.26
N TYR A 339 3.34 -6.26 7.30
CA TYR A 339 2.87 -6.24 8.69
C TYR A 339 2.22 -4.91 9.09
N ILE A 340 2.84 -3.77 8.74
CA ILE A 340 2.31 -2.43 9.05
C ILE A 340 1.03 -2.17 8.25
N TYR A 341 1.01 -2.59 6.98
CA TYR A 341 -0.14 -2.47 6.11
C TYR A 341 -1.33 -3.26 6.65
N ASP A 342 -1.09 -4.48 7.14
CA ASP A 342 -2.11 -5.33 7.73
C ASP A 342 -2.75 -4.70 8.99
N ILE A 343 -1.93 -4.09 9.85
CA ILE A 343 -2.42 -3.29 11.00
C ILE A 343 -3.26 -2.11 10.53
N ALA A 344 -2.85 -1.43 9.46
CA ALA A 344 -3.60 -0.31 8.90
C ALA A 344 -4.96 -0.75 8.36
N VAL A 345 -5.05 -1.90 7.68
CA VAL A 345 -6.34 -2.46 7.22
C VAL A 345 -7.25 -2.75 8.41
N PHE A 346 -6.71 -3.34 9.49
CA PHE A 346 -7.51 -3.62 10.68
C PHE A 346 -8.01 -2.34 11.36
N LEU A 347 -7.16 -1.32 11.47
CA LEU A 347 -7.57 -0.01 11.97
C LEU A 347 -8.68 0.58 11.08
N CYS A 348 -8.52 0.52 9.76
CA CYS A 348 -9.50 1.04 8.81
C CYS A 348 -10.85 0.32 8.93
N GLN A 349 -10.88 -0.98 9.22
CA GLN A 349 -12.12 -1.70 9.51
C GLN A 349 -12.85 -1.09 10.72
N HIS A 350 -12.15 -0.84 11.81
CA HIS A 350 -12.72 -0.20 12.99
C HIS A 350 -13.19 1.23 12.70
N LEU A 351 -12.42 2.01 11.95
CA LEU A 351 -12.79 3.36 11.55
C LEU A 351 -14.03 3.38 10.65
N ASN A 352 -14.11 2.46 9.67
CA ASN A 352 -15.26 2.31 8.78
C ASN A 352 -16.55 2.08 9.58
N GLN A 353 -16.50 1.19 10.57
CA GLN A 353 -17.64 0.89 11.44
C GLN A 353 -17.99 2.05 12.39
N GLU A 354 -16.99 2.61 13.07
CA GLU A 354 -17.20 3.63 14.12
C GLU A 354 -17.67 4.99 13.57
N PHE A 355 -17.23 5.34 12.35
CA PHE A 355 -17.53 6.64 11.73
C PHE A 355 -18.48 6.55 10.52
N ASN A 356 -18.92 5.35 10.16
CA ASN A 356 -19.78 5.05 9.01
C ASN A 356 -19.20 5.63 7.70
N ILE A 357 -17.99 5.19 7.37
CA ILE A 357 -17.23 5.61 6.19
C ILE A 357 -16.70 4.38 5.45
N VAL A 358 -16.22 4.60 4.22
CA VAL A 358 -15.48 3.59 3.46
C VAL A 358 -14.13 4.18 3.09
N ILE A 359 -13.06 3.63 3.67
CA ILE A 359 -11.69 4.04 3.38
C ILE A 359 -11.17 3.20 2.19
N PRO A 360 -10.79 3.84 1.06
CA PRO A 360 -10.24 3.14 -0.10
C PRO A 360 -8.79 2.69 0.14
N GLU A 361 -8.32 1.68 -0.62
CA GLU A 361 -6.99 1.05 -0.47
C GLU A 361 -5.82 2.07 -0.49
N ASN A 362 -5.93 3.12 -1.29
CA ASN A 362 -4.95 4.22 -1.35
C ASN A 362 -4.82 4.99 -0.02
N GLU A 363 -5.93 5.24 0.67
CA GLU A 363 -5.92 5.91 1.97
C GLU A 363 -5.47 4.97 3.09
N VAL A 364 -5.73 3.65 2.96
CA VAL A 364 -5.16 2.64 3.88
C VAL A 364 -3.63 2.72 3.87
N ALA A 365 -3.02 2.84 2.69
CA ALA A 365 -1.57 2.99 2.56
C ALA A 365 -1.05 4.28 3.22
N LEU A 366 -1.76 5.40 3.08
CA LEU A 366 -1.40 6.65 3.74
C LEU A 366 -1.51 6.55 5.28
N ILE A 367 -2.54 5.88 5.79
CA ILE A 367 -2.66 5.56 7.21
C ILE A 367 -1.52 4.64 7.65
N ALA A 368 -1.12 3.66 6.84
CA ALA A 368 -0.01 2.76 7.11
C ALA A 368 1.32 3.52 7.25
N ILE A 369 1.55 4.60 6.51
CA ILE A 369 2.74 5.46 6.70
C ILE A 369 2.75 6.08 8.10
N HIS A 370 1.63 6.67 8.52
CA HIS A 370 1.52 7.27 9.86
C HIS A 370 1.71 6.23 10.97
N LEU A 371 1.06 5.07 10.84
CA LEU A 371 1.20 3.97 11.78
C LEU A 371 2.61 3.39 11.79
N GLY A 372 3.25 3.27 10.62
CA GLY A 372 4.58 2.70 10.47
C GLY A 372 5.61 3.41 11.33
N PHE A 373 5.63 4.74 11.31
CA PHE A 373 6.53 5.52 12.18
C PHE A 373 6.24 5.29 13.68
N ILE A 374 4.96 5.24 14.07
CA ILE A 374 4.55 5.01 15.47
C ILE A 374 4.97 3.61 15.94
N ILE A 375 4.75 2.61 15.09
CA ILE A 375 5.02 1.19 15.38
C ILE A 375 6.53 0.94 15.41
N GLU A 376 7.29 1.44 14.44
CA GLU A 376 8.74 1.28 14.38
C GLU A 376 9.43 1.89 15.61
N GLU A 377 9.01 3.07 16.05
CA GLU A 377 9.51 3.68 17.29
C GLU A 377 9.21 2.81 18.51
N SER A 378 8.02 2.22 18.56
CA SER A 378 7.60 1.36 19.69
C SER A 378 8.34 0.02 19.71
N LEU A 379 8.64 -0.55 18.54
CA LEU A 379 9.34 -1.84 18.43
C LEU A 379 10.82 -1.74 18.80
N LYS A 380 11.52 -0.67 18.41
CA LYS A 380 12.94 -0.43 18.76
C LYS A 380 13.23 -0.59 20.25
N ASN A 381 12.35 -0.07 21.11
CA ASN A 381 12.53 -0.13 22.55
C ASN A 381 12.46 -1.54 23.14
N SER A 382 11.80 -2.46 22.43
CA SER A 382 11.48 -3.79 22.93
C SER A 382 12.40 -4.91 22.41
N GLU A 383 13.38 -4.59 21.56
CA GLU A 383 14.26 -5.56 20.86
C GLU A 383 15.75 -5.36 21.15
N LYS A 384 16.08 -4.51 22.13
CA LYS A 384 17.46 -4.20 22.47
C LYS A 384 18.23 -5.45 22.91
N ILE A 385 19.44 -5.60 22.40
CA ILE A 385 20.36 -6.61 22.91
C ILE A 385 20.99 -6.14 24.23
N THR A 386 21.57 -7.05 24.99
CA THR A 386 22.31 -6.70 26.22
C THR A 386 23.80 -6.71 25.94
N ILE A 387 24.43 -5.53 26.02
CA ILE A 387 25.89 -5.39 25.96
C ILE A 387 26.42 -5.28 27.39
N VAL A 388 27.32 -6.19 27.75
CA VAL A 388 28.05 -6.10 29.02
C VAL A 388 29.39 -5.43 28.75
N LEU A 389 29.61 -4.28 29.37
CA LEU A 389 30.88 -3.56 29.36
C LEU A 389 31.70 -3.95 30.58
N TYR A 390 32.87 -4.56 30.36
CA TYR A 390 33.86 -4.78 31.40
C TYR A 390 35.09 -3.91 31.16
N SER A 391 35.42 -3.05 32.11
CA SER A 391 36.59 -2.19 32.00
C SER A 391 37.59 -2.45 33.13
N ASN A 392 38.85 -2.06 32.93
CA ASN A 392 39.94 -2.21 33.90
C ASN A 392 39.82 -1.31 35.16
N ASN A 393 38.63 -0.80 35.47
CA ASN A 393 38.33 0.04 36.63
C ASN A 393 39.09 1.39 36.66
N HIS A 394 39.40 1.97 35.49
CA HIS A 394 40.00 3.31 35.42
C HIS A 394 38.90 4.35 35.15
N PRO A 395 38.53 5.21 36.13
CA PRO A 395 37.29 6.00 36.08
C PRO A 395 37.12 6.81 34.78
N LEU A 396 38.16 7.53 34.36
CA LEU A 396 38.08 8.39 33.16
C LEU A 396 37.93 7.60 31.85
N LEU A 397 38.51 6.39 31.78
CA LEU A 397 38.41 5.55 30.59
C LEU A 397 37.05 4.85 30.55
N ASP A 398 36.61 4.37 31.70
CA ASP A 398 35.33 3.68 31.88
C ASP A 398 34.17 4.61 31.55
N ASP A 399 34.19 5.84 32.07
CA ASP A 399 33.18 6.86 31.78
C ASP A 399 33.16 7.22 30.29
N LYS A 400 34.34 7.42 29.69
CA LYS A 400 34.44 7.79 28.27
C LYS A 400 33.89 6.69 27.35
N VAL A 401 34.25 5.43 27.60
CA VAL A 401 33.77 4.29 26.81
C VAL A 401 32.27 4.10 27.02
N PHE A 402 31.80 4.14 28.28
CA PHE A 402 30.39 3.99 28.60
C PHE A 402 29.53 5.06 27.91
N GLN A 403 29.89 6.34 28.03
CA GLN A 403 29.14 7.42 27.40
C GLN A 403 29.14 7.30 25.87
N THR A 404 30.29 6.95 25.26
CA THR A 404 30.36 6.77 23.80
C THR A 404 29.43 5.64 23.34
N LEU A 405 29.41 4.51 24.05
CA LEU A 405 28.52 3.40 23.72
C LEU A 405 27.05 3.77 23.95
N LEU A 406 26.75 4.49 25.03
CA LEU A 406 25.40 4.92 25.37
C LEU A 406 24.85 5.90 24.32
N GLU A 407 25.64 6.89 23.92
CA GLU A 407 25.28 7.85 22.87
C GLU A 407 25.05 7.18 21.52
N LYS A 408 25.91 6.23 21.12
CA LYS A 408 25.82 5.60 19.79
C LYS A 408 24.84 4.42 19.71
N TYR A 409 24.65 3.68 20.80
CA TYR A 409 23.99 2.37 20.75
C TYR A 409 22.82 2.19 21.74
N SER A 410 22.44 3.21 22.51
CA SER A 410 21.30 3.10 23.45
C SER A 410 19.97 2.74 22.76
N ASP A 411 19.80 3.07 21.48
CA ASP A 411 18.62 2.67 20.69
C ASP A 411 18.57 1.17 20.38
N PHE A 412 19.73 0.49 20.33
CA PHE A 412 19.85 -0.91 19.90
C PHE A 412 20.28 -1.86 21.03
N ALA A 413 20.83 -1.32 22.12
CA ALA A 413 21.40 -2.10 23.19
C ALA A 413 21.14 -1.49 24.57
N ASN A 414 20.83 -2.36 25.53
CA ASN A 414 20.95 -2.09 26.95
C ASN A 414 22.40 -2.32 27.35
N ILE A 415 23.08 -1.25 27.77
CA ILE A 415 24.50 -1.30 28.17
C ILE A 415 24.56 -1.44 29.69
N ILE A 416 25.16 -2.53 30.14
CA ILE A 416 25.35 -2.86 31.54
C ILE A 416 26.83 -2.86 31.84
N THR A 417 27.28 -2.02 32.77
CA THR A 417 28.67 -2.01 33.22
C THR A 417 28.86 -3.00 34.35
N ILE A 418 29.94 -3.77 34.28
CA ILE A 418 30.41 -4.62 35.38
C ILE A 418 31.82 -4.23 35.77
N ASN A 419 32.06 -4.24 37.09
CA ASN A 419 33.33 -3.80 37.66
C ASN A 419 34.16 -5.00 38.17
N ASN A 420 33.58 -6.21 38.10
CA ASN A 420 34.19 -7.44 38.54
C ASN A 420 33.78 -8.62 37.63
N LEU A 421 34.77 -9.38 37.16
CA LEU A 421 34.57 -10.53 36.27
C LEU A 421 33.65 -11.61 36.85
N TYR A 422 33.56 -11.78 38.17
CA TYR A 422 32.60 -12.72 38.77
C TYR A 422 31.14 -12.38 38.42
N GLN A 423 30.85 -11.11 38.14
CA GLN A 423 29.52 -10.66 37.72
C GLN A 423 29.14 -11.11 36.30
N LEU A 424 30.11 -11.51 35.46
CA LEU A 424 29.82 -12.05 34.11
C LEU A 424 28.90 -13.28 34.17
N SER A 425 29.05 -14.11 35.21
CA SER A 425 28.18 -15.28 35.44
C SER A 425 26.74 -14.87 35.78
N THR A 426 26.56 -13.75 36.48
CA THR A 426 25.25 -13.16 36.82
C THR A 426 24.53 -12.63 35.59
N PHE A 427 25.28 -12.15 34.58
CA PHE A 427 24.74 -11.72 33.29
C PHE A 427 24.80 -12.84 32.25
N GLY A 428 24.29 -14.02 32.63
CA GLY A 428 24.19 -15.21 31.78
C GLY A 428 23.51 -14.96 30.43
N ASN A 429 22.70 -13.90 30.31
CA ASN A 429 21.98 -13.51 29.09
C ASN A 429 22.64 -12.37 28.29
N ALA A 430 23.88 -11.96 28.60
CA ALA A 430 24.59 -10.98 27.77
C ALA A 430 24.73 -11.48 26.33
N ASP A 431 24.30 -10.65 25.36
CA ASP A 431 24.32 -10.94 23.93
C ASP A 431 25.71 -10.60 23.34
N LEU A 432 26.41 -9.61 23.90
CA LEU A 432 27.76 -9.19 23.50
C LEU A 432 28.54 -8.72 24.73
N ILE A 433 29.83 -9.08 24.80
CA ILE A 433 30.76 -8.52 25.77
C ILE A 433 31.67 -7.53 25.06
N VAL A 434 31.78 -6.33 25.63
CA VAL A 434 32.73 -5.31 25.19
C VAL A 434 33.69 -5.07 26.34
N SER A 435 34.99 -5.02 26.08
CA SER A 435 35.96 -4.87 27.14
C SER A 435 37.18 -4.06 26.75
N THR A 436 37.70 -3.26 27.69
CA THR A 436 39.03 -2.62 27.57
C THR A 436 40.15 -3.50 28.12
N ALA A 437 39.81 -4.69 28.62
CA ALA A 437 40.72 -5.70 29.15
C ALA A 437 40.68 -6.95 28.28
N ASN A 438 41.81 -7.63 28.10
CA ASN A 438 41.83 -8.86 27.34
C ASN A 438 41.17 -10.00 28.14
N LEU A 439 40.03 -10.48 27.66
CA LEU A 439 39.25 -11.57 28.27
C LEU A 439 39.38 -12.91 27.54
N ALA A 440 40.40 -13.06 26.68
CA ALA A 440 40.66 -14.31 26.00
C ALA A 440 40.78 -15.47 27.01
N ASN A 441 40.13 -16.59 26.71
CA ASN A 441 40.07 -17.81 27.54
C ASN A 441 39.29 -17.71 28.86
N ILE A 442 38.59 -16.58 29.12
CA ILE A 442 37.77 -16.41 30.34
C ILE A 442 36.29 -16.70 30.04
N THR A 443 35.83 -16.52 28.80
CA THR A 443 34.44 -16.69 28.41
C THR A 443 34.31 -17.19 26.97
N ASP A 444 33.31 -18.03 26.72
CA ASP A 444 32.94 -18.51 25.37
C ASP A 444 32.04 -17.53 24.61
N LYS A 445 31.67 -16.41 25.24
CA LYS A 445 30.81 -15.39 24.64
C LYS A 445 31.60 -14.51 23.68
N LYS A 446 30.94 -14.06 22.61
CA LYS A 446 31.50 -13.09 21.65
C LYS A 446 31.97 -11.86 22.42
N THR A 447 33.27 -11.60 22.37
CA THR A 447 33.93 -10.53 23.11
C THR A 447 34.68 -9.63 22.14
N ILE A 448 34.49 -8.31 22.27
CA ILE A 448 35.26 -7.30 21.53
C ILE A 448 36.19 -6.61 22.51
N LEU A 449 37.50 -6.72 22.24
CA LEU A 449 38.53 -5.96 22.93
C LEU A 449 38.64 -4.56 22.31
N LEU A 450 38.52 -3.53 23.14
CA LEU A 450 38.63 -2.13 22.77
C LEU A 450 40.01 -1.59 23.08
N ASN A 451 40.48 -0.72 22.20
CA ASN A 451 41.54 0.23 22.49
C ASN A 451 40.91 1.58 22.91
N PRO A 452 41.03 1.99 24.19
CA PRO A 452 40.39 3.21 24.70
C PRO A 452 40.87 4.50 24.01
N PHE A 453 42.01 4.47 23.31
CA PHE A 453 42.55 5.60 22.56
C PHE A 453 42.24 5.55 21.05
N GLN A 454 41.71 4.43 20.55
CA GLN A 454 41.35 4.23 19.14
C GLN A 454 39.89 3.77 18.98
N LEU A 455 39.03 4.21 19.90
CA LEU A 455 37.65 3.72 20.03
C LEU A 455 36.87 3.78 18.70
N GLU A 456 37.05 4.84 17.89
CA GLU A 456 36.37 4.98 16.59
C GLU A 456 36.63 3.82 15.62
N HIS A 457 37.82 3.19 15.65
CA HIS A 457 38.10 2.00 14.83
C HIS A 457 37.33 0.78 15.34
N ASP A 458 37.17 0.65 16.65
CA ASP A 458 36.51 -0.48 17.29
C ASP A 458 34.99 -0.41 17.18
N LEU A 459 34.42 0.80 17.06
CA LEU A 459 32.98 1.01 16.89
C LEU A 459 32.41 0.26 15.69
N ILE A 460 33.14 0.17 14.59
CA ILE A 460 32.73 -0.59 13.40
C ILE A 460 32.56 -2.08 13.76
N SER A 461 33.51 -2.63 14.53
CA SER A 461 33.46 -4.03 14.98
C SER A 461 32.29 -4.27 15.94
N ILE A 462 32.01 -3.30 16.81
CA ILE A 462 30.85 -3.32 17.71
C ILE A 462 29.56 -3.33 16.90
N GLU A 463 29.41 -2.45 15.90
CA GLU A 463 28.22 -2.39 15.05
C GLU A 463 27.95 -3.69 14.31
N VAL A 464 28.99 -4.29 13.71
CA VAL A 464 28.87 -5.60 13.05
C VAL A 464 28.42 -6.66 14.06
N ALA A 465 29.01 -6.68 15.25
CA ALA A 465 28.63 -7.65 16.27
C ALA A 465 27.22 -7.45 16.81
N ILE A 466 26.78 -6.21 17.03
CA ILE A 466 25.40 -5.90 17.42
C ILE A 466 24.42 -6.46 16.38
N LYS A 467 24.66 -6.18 15.09
CA LYS A 467 23.81 -6.67 13.98
C LYS A 467 23.76 -8.20 13.93
N ASP A 468 24.89 -8.88 14.13
CA ASP A 468 24.94 -10.34 14.17
C ASP A 468 24.14 -10.91 15.36
N CYS A 469 24.30 -10.30 16.54
CA CYS A 469 23.60 -10.73 17.75
C CYS A 469 22.08 -10.58 17.59
N ILE A 470 21.60 -9.44 17.07
CA ILE A 470 20.18 -9.21 16.76
C ILE A 470 19.65 -10.31 15.84
N LYS A 471 20.29 -10.52 14.68
CA LYS A 471 19.88 -11.55 13.70
C LYS A 471 19.87 -12.95 14.30
N SER A 472 20.86 -13.29 15.12
CA SER A 472 20.95 -14.62 15.74
C SER A 472 19.80 -14.86 16.72
N LYS A 473 19.44 -13.85 17.52
CA LYS A 473 18.37 -13.90 18.52
C LYS A 473 17.00 -13.99 17.86
N GLU A 474 16.79 -13.23 16.80
CA GLU A 474 15.60 -13.32 15.94
C GLU A 474 15.48 -14.72 15.33
N LEU A 475 16.55 -15.29 14.77
CA LEU A 475 16.52 -16.60 14.15
C LEU A 475 16.27 -17.74 15.15
N ILE A 476 16.86 -17.67 16.35
CA ILE A 476 16.64 -18.65 17.42
C ILE A 476 15.19 -18.59 17.91
N SER A 477 14.67 -17.39 18.16
CA SER A 477 13.28 -17.21 18.59
C SER A 477 12.31 -17.67 17.49
N PHE A 478 12.60 -17.32 16.23
CA PHE A 478 11.83 -17.72 15.06
C PHE A 478 11.79 -19.24 14.91
N LYS A 479 12.94 -19.93 14.96
CA LYS A 479 13.04 -21.40 14.91
C LYS A 479 12.24 -22.06 16.05
N THR A 480 12.32 -21.51 17.25
CA THR A 480 11.67 -22.08 18.44
C THR A 480 10.14 -22.01 18.33
N ILE A 481 9.61 -20.87 17.88
CA ILE A 481 8.16 -20.69 17.69
C ILE A 481 7.69 -21.49 16.47
N SER A 482 8.45 -21.45 15.38
CA SER A 482 8.08 -22.09 14.12
C SER A 482 7.91 -23.61 14.25
N LYS A 483 8.71 -24.28 15.09
CA LYS A 483 8.54 -25.71 15.41
C LYS A 483 7.16 -26.06 15.99
N LYS A 484 6.44 -25.08 16.54
CA LYS A 484 5.12 -25.30 17.17
C LYS A 484 3.96 -24.95 16.25
N ILE A 485 4.18 -24.16 15.19
CA ILE A 485 3.11 -23.64 14.33
C ILE A 485 3.04 -24.35 12.97
N PHE A 486 4.18 -24.81 12.45
CA PHE A 486 4.23 -25.60 11.22
C PHE A 486 4.08 -27.08 11.53
N SER A 487 3.34 -27.78 10.68
CA SER A 487 3.13 -29.22 10.77
C SER A 487 3.12 -29.81 9.37
N GLU A 488 3.72 -30.98 9.21
CA GLU A 488 3.71 -31.74 7.96
C GLU A 488 2.28 -32.02 7.47
N ASN A 489 1.35 -32.31 8.38
CA ASN A 489 -0.05 -32.59 8.05
C ASN A 489 -0.81 -31.35 7.52
N LEU A 490 -0.23 -30.16 7.63
CA LEU A 490 -0.80 -28.90 7.15
C LEU A 490 0.01 -28.30 5.98
N PHE A 491 0.91 -29.09 5.38
CA PHE A 491 1.69 -28.71 4.22
C PHE A 491 1.19 -29.44 2.98
N PHE A 492 0.84 -28.68 1.94
CA PHE A 492 0.22 -29.21 0.73
C PHE A 492 0.90 -28.68 -0.53
N ILE A 493 1.03 -29.55 -1.51
CA ILE A 493 1.41 -29.20 -2.89
C ILE A 493 0.25 -29.63 -3.79
N SER A 494 -0.31 -28.71 -4.56
CA SER A 494 -1.42 -29.02 -5.47
C SER A 494 -1.36 -28.17 -6.72
N GLU A 495 -1.72 -28.76 -7.86
CA GLU A 495 -1.89 -28.07 -9.14
C GLU A 495 -3.36 -27.81 -9.49
N LYS A 496 -4.29 -28.37 -8.68
CA LYS A 496 -5.73 -28.36 -8.98
C LYS A 496 -6.47 -27.18 -8.35
N ILE A 497 -5.92 -26.57 -7.30
CA ILE A 497 -6.55 -25.50 -6.55
C ILE A 497 -6.17 -24.16 -7.19
N ASN A 498 -7.04 -23.64 -8.07
CA ASN A 498 -6.69 -22.52 -8.96
C ASN A 498 -7.42 -21.20 -8.64
N THR A 499 -8.26 -21.14 -7.61
CA THR A 499 -8.93 -19.90 -7.18
C THR A 499 -8.70 -19.63 -5.70
N LYS A 500 -8.74 -18.34 -5.34
CA LYS A 500 -8.70 -17.85 -3.95
C LYS A 500 -9.65 -18.61 -3.02
N ASP A 501 -10.93 -18.65 -3.38
CA ASP A 501 -11.96 -19.20 -2.50
C ASP A 501 -11.75 -20.71 -2.27
N LEU A 502 -11.36 -21.45 -3.31
CA LEU A 502 -11.02 -22.88 -3.18
C LEU A 502 -9.79 -23.08 -2.29
N ALA A 503 -8.77 -22.23 -2.41
CA ALA A 503 -7.56 -22.33 -1.59
C ALA A 503 -7.84 -22.06 -0.11
N ILE A 504 -8.59 -21.00 0.19
CA ILE A 504 -8.99 -20.65 1.56
C ILE A 504 -9.86 -21.76 2.16
N GLN A 505 -10.89 -22.20 1.45
CA GLN A 505 -11.78 -23.27 1.92
C GLN A 505 -11.00 -24.55 2.19
N PHE A 506 -10.17 -25.00 1.24
CA PHE A 506 -9.37 -26.20 1.39
C PHE A 506 -8.46 -26.13 2.62
N LEU A 507 -7.65 -25.08 2.76
CA LEU A 507 -6.70 -24.95 3.88
C LEU A 507 -7.42 -24.81 5.23
N ALA A 508 -8.51 -24.05 5.28
CA ALA A 508 -9.28 -23.84 6.50
C ALA A 508 -9.97 -25.12 6.97
N GLU A 509 -10.46 -25.96 6.06
CA GLU A 509 -11.00 -27.28 6.41
C GLU A 509 -9.94 -28.19 7.02
N GLN A 510 -8.68 -28.11 6.57
CA GLN A 510 -7.58 -28.88 7.17
C GLN A 510 -7.25 -28.37 8.58
N LEU A 511 -7.21 -27.04 8.77
CA LEU A 511 -7.04 -26.43 10.10
C LEU A 511 -8.18 -26.82 11.06
N LYS A 512 -9.41 -26.92 10.55
CA LYS A 512 -10.57 -27.35 11.31
C LYS A 512 -10.46 -28.82 11.72
N LYS A 513 -10.04 -29.71 10.81
CA LYS A 513 -9.78 -31.13 11.09
C LYS A 513 -8.66 -31.34 12.12
N ASP A 514 -7.64 -30.49 12.12
CA ASP A 514 -6.57 -30.46 13.14
C ASP A 514 -7.06 -29.95 14.53
N GLY A 515 -8.30 -29.45 14.60
CA GLY A 515 -8.89 -28.86 15.80
C GLY A 515 -8.21 -27.55 16.19
N SER A 516 -7.72 -26.79 15.20
CA SER A 516 -6.98 -25.55 15.39
C SER A 516 -7.83 -24.30 15.26
N VAL A 517 -8.99 -24.40 14.61
CA VAL A 517 -9.93 -23.30 14.40
C VAL A 517 -11.37 -23.76 14.63
N ASN A 518 -12.27 -22.81 14.91
CA ASN A 518 -13.70 -23.07 15.08
C ASN A 518 -14.48 -22.98 13.74
N ASP A 519 -15.80 -23.14 13.81
CA ASP A 519 -16.69 -23.11 12.64
C ASP A 519 -16.75 -21.76 11.92
N THR A 520 -16.49 -20.65 12.61
CA THR A 520 -16.58 -19.29 12.05
C THR A 520 -15.34 -18.84 11.28
N PHE A 521 -14.23 -19.59 11.38
CA PHE A 521 -12.93 -19.18 10.84
C PHE A 521 -12.94 -18.90 9.34
N ILE A 522 -13.61 -19.74 8.54
CA ILE A 522 -13.67 -19.56 7.08
C ILE A 522 -14.34 -18.23 6.73
N ASP A 523 -15.50 -17.97 7.31
CA ASP A 523 -16.28 -16.76 7.04
C ASP A 523 -15.51 -15.51 7.48
N ASN A 524 -14.83 -15.56 8.64
CA ASN A 524 -14.03 -14.45 9.14
C ASN A 524 -12.80 -14.16 8.26
N VAL A 525 -12.14 -15.20 7.73
CA VAL A 525 -11.02 -15.04 6.77
C VAL A 525 -11.53 -14.44 5.45
N LEU A 526 -12.66 -14.91 4.92
CA LEU A 526 -13.24 -14.36 3.69
C LEU A 526 -13.72 -12.91 3.90
N GLN A 527 -14.27 -12.59 5.07
CA GLN A 527 -14.61 -11.22 5.44
C GLN A 527 -13.37 -10.33 5.46
N ARG A 528 -12.26 -10.78 6.06
CA ARG A 528 -10.98 -10.07 6.04
C ARG A 528 -10.47 -9.83 4.62
N GLU A 529 -10.50 -10.87 3.79
CA GLU A 529 -10.06 -10.80 2.39
C GLU A 529 -10.87 -9.81 1.55
N SER A 530 -12.14 -9.59 1.90
CA SER A 530 -12.99 -8.61 1.22
C SER A 530 -12.58 -7.15 1.48
N LEU A 531 -11.87 -6.87 2.59
CA LEU A 531 -11.42 -5.52 2.95
C LEU A 531 -10.20 -5.09 2.12
N SER A 532 -9.21 -5.97 2.02
CA SER A 532 -8.03 -5.80 1.18
C SER A 532 -7.41 -7.19 0.98
N PRO A 533 -7.16 -7.63 -0.27
CA PRO A 533 -6.58 -8.94 -0.55
C PRO A 533 -5.21 -9.09 0.09
N THR A 534 -4.95 -10.22 0.75
CA THR A 534 -3.65 -10.53 1.36
C THR A 534 -2.66 -11.17 0.38
N CYS A 535 -2.76 -10.84 -0.91
CA CYS A 535 -1.78 -11.25 -1.92
C CYS A 535 -0.69 -10.18 -2.09
N PHE A 536 0.54 -10.64 -2.25
CA PHE A 536 1.72 -9.79 -2.30
C PHE A 536 2.62 -10.18 -3.47
N MET A 537 3.18 -9.17 -4.13
CA MET A 537 4.19 -9.29 -5.19
C MET A 537 3.79 -10.23 -6.35
N ASN A 538 2.49 -10.52 -6.58
CA ASN A 538 2.04 -11.57 -7.51
C ASN A 538 2.69 -12.95 -7.25
N SER A 539 2.97 -13.27 -5.99
CA SER A 539 3.77 -14.45 -5.65
C SER A 539 3.18 -15.29 -4.53
N PHE A 540 2.71 -14.67 -3.45
CA PHE A 540 2.12 -15.42 -2.33
C PHE A 540 0.96 -14.67 -1.68
N ALA A 541 0.20 -15.37 -0.83
CA ALA A 541 -0.79 -14.76 0.04
C ALA A 541 -0.69 -15.22 1.49
N ILE A 542 -1.11 -14.34 2.41
CA ILE A 542 -1.14 -14.59 3.86
C ILE A 542 -2.55 -14.35 4.43
N PRO A 543 -3.56 -15.12 4.01
CA PRO A 543 -4.90 -14.99 4.56
C PRO A 543 -4.92 -15.35 6.04
N HIS A 544 -5.69 -14.61 6.82
CA HIS A 544 -5.87 -14.83 8.25
C HIS A 544 -7.15 -14.13 8.74
N SER A 545 -7.60 -14.49 9.93
CA SER A 545 -8.75 -13.88 10.59
C SER A 545 -8.32 -12.76 11.53
N PHE A 546 -9.14 -11.70 11.63
CA PHE A 546 -9.05 -10.70 12.70
C PHE A 546 -9.87 -11.05 13.94
N GLN A 547 -10.62 -12.15 13.92
CA GLN A 547 -11.44 -12.60 15.05
C GLN A 547 -10.70 -13.59 15.95
N GLU A 548 -11.18 -13.78 17.18
CA GLU A 548 -10.66 -14.80 18.10
C GLU A 548 -11.27 -16.19 17.83
N ASP A 549 -11.05 -16.70 16.62
CA ASP A 549 -11.60 -17.98 16.12
C ASP A 549 -10.55 -19.11 16.05
N SER A 550 -9.31 -18.79 16.40
CA SER A 550 -8.19 -19.73 16.47
C SER A 550 -8.03 -20.31 17.88
N ILE A 551 -8.07 -21.63 18.00
CA ILE A 551 -7.88 -22.39 19.25
C ILE A 551 -6.40 -22.70 19.48
N LYS A 552 -5.66 -22.99 18.39
CA LYS A 552 -4.23 -23.28 18.41
C LYS A 552 -3.53 -22.42 17.36
N ASN A 553 -2.26 -22.12 17.62
CA ASN A 553 -1.40 -21.48 16.63
C ASN A 553 -0.96 -22.50 15.58
N ARG A 554 -1.41 -22.32 14.34
CA ARG A 554 -1.09 -23.16 13.18
C ARG A 554 -1.00 -22.33 11.92
N ILE A 555 -0.19 -22.81 10.99
CA ILE A 555 -0.14 -22.28 9.62
C ILE A 555 -0.34 -23.46 8.68
N ALA A 556 -1.36 -23.36 7.84
CA ALA A 556 -1.58 -24.28 6.73
C ALA A 556 -1.01 -23.67 5.44
N ILE A 557 -0.24 -24.46 4.72
CA ILE A 557 0.55 -24.02 3.58
C ILE A 557 0.10 -24.75 2.33
N LEU A 558 -0.12 -24.00 1.26
CA LEU A 558 -0.31 -24.54 -0.08
C LEU A 558 0.74 -23.97 -1.03
N ILE A 559 1.50 -24.84 -1.70
CA ILE A 559 2.30 -24.48 -2.86
C ILE A 559 1.59 -24.97 -4.12
N ASN A 560 1.32 -24.07 -5.06
CA ASN A 560 0.75 -24.38 -6.36
C ASN A 560 1.71 -23.99 -7.49
N LYS A 561 2.19 -24.99 -8.22
CA LYS A 561 3.16 -24.83 -9.32
C LYS A 561 2.57 -24.17 -10.57
N ASN A 562 1.25 -24.25 -10.77
CA ASN A 562 0.53 -23.65 -11.89
C ASN A 562 -0.03 -22.26 -11.55
N GLY A 563 0.06 -21.85 -10.29
CA GLY A 563 -0.51 -20.60 -9.80
C GLY A 563 -1.99 -20.69 -9.42
N ILE A 564 -2.42 -19.73 -8.62
CA ILE A 564 -3.77 -19.55 -8.08
C ILE A 564 -4.21 -18.14 -8.42
N GLN A 565 -5.39 -17.99 -9.02
CA GLN A 565 -5.96 -16.68 -9.26
C GLN A 565 -6.47 -16.08 -7.94
N TRP A 566 -5.84 -14.98 -7.53
CA TRP A 566 -6.15 -14.22 -6.33
C TRP A 566 -6.52 -12.79 -6.71
N ASN A 567 -7.83 -12.57 -6.89
CA ASN A 567 -8.36 -11.32 -7.45
C ASN A 567 -7.73 -11.00 -8.82
N ASN A 568 -7.00 -9.88 -8.95
CA ASN A 568 -6.31 -9.44 -10.17
C ASN A 568 -4.85 -9.94 -10.25
N GLN A 569 -4.40 -10.73 -9.27
CA GLN A 569 -3.06 -11.28 -9.20
C GLN A 569 -3.07 -12.80 -9.37
N THR A 570 -1.95 -13.37 -9.77
CA THR A 570 -1.72 -14.82 -9.73
C THR A 570 -0.62 -15.08 -8.71
N ILE A 571 -0.86 -15.98 -7.75
CA ILE A 571 0.10 -16.33 -6.69
C ILE A 571 0.41 -17.84 -6.72
N TYR A 572 1.46 -18.26 -6.02
CA TYR A 572 2.00 -19.63 -6.06
C TYR A 572 2.14 -20.26 -4.68
N ALA A 573 2.10 -19.46 -3.61
CA ALA A 573 2.12 -19.95 -2.24
C ALA A 573 1.01 -19.28 -1.40
N VAL A 574 0.36 -20.04 -0.53
CA VAL A 574 -0.64 -19.54 0.42
C VAL A 574 -0.26 -19.98 1.82
N PHE A 575 -0.19 -19.02 2.75
CA PHE A 575 0.05 -19.24 4.17
C PHE A 575 -1.21 -18.84 4.94
N LEU A 576 -2.12 -19.79 5.15
CA LEU A 576 -3.32 -19.54 5.94
C LEU A 576 -2.98 -19.63 7.43
N ILE A 577 -3.04 -18.49 8.11
CA ILE A 577 -2.57 -18.35 9.49
C ILE A 577 -3.76 -18.39 10.45
N ALA A 578 -3.70 -19.31 11.41
CA ALA A 578 -4.55 -19.36 12.59
C ALA A 578 -3.70 -19.03 13.82
N THR A 579 -3.90 -17.86 14.44
CA THR A 579 -3.16 -17.45 15.64
C THR A 579 -4.08 -17.12 16.80
N SER A 580 -3.80 -17.71 17.97
CA SER A 580 -4.52 -17.50 19.23
C SER A 580 -3.65 -16.71 20.23
N LYS A 581 -4.21 -15.68 20.88
CA LYS A 581 -3.62 -14.86 21.98
C LYS A 581 -2.27 -14.16 21.69
N ASN A 582 -1.99 -13.12 22.49
CA ASN A 582 -0.96 -12.09 22.25
C ASN A 582 0.51 -12.55 22.16
N SER A 583 0.88 -13.76 22.62
CA SER A 583 2.29 -14.18 22.66
C SER A 583 2.92 -14.46 21.28
N ILE A 584 2.11 -14.70 20.25
CA ILE A 584 2.59 -15.02 18.89
C ILE A 584 2.35 -13.88 17.91
N LYS A 585 1.58 -12.86 18.27
CA LYS A 585 1.29 -11.74 17.36
C LYS A 585 2.54 -10.91 17.04
N ARG A 586 3.48 -10.82 17.98
CA ARG A 586 4.80 -10.25 17.74
C ARG A 586 5.67 -11.08 16.79
N PHE A 587 5.47 -12.40 16.76
CA PHE A 587 6.13 -13.27 15.79
C PHE A 587 5.60 -13.07 14.36
N ASN A 588 4.36 -12.57 14.20
CA ASN A 588 3.81 -12.31 12.86
C ASN A 588 4.65 -11.29 12.08
N LYS A 589 5.25 -10.28 12.72
CA LYS A 589 6.16 -9.34 12.02
C LYS A 589 7.32 -10.10 11.35
N LEU A 590 8.10 -10.83 12.16
CA LEU A 590 9.24 -11.61 11.67
C LEU A 590 8.83 -12.66 10.64
N LEU A 591 7.68 -13.32 10.86
CA LEU A 591 7.14 -14.29 9.93
C LEU A 591 6.79 -13.66 8.59
N PHE A 592 6.07 -12.53 8.60
CA PHE A 592 5.61 -11.87 7.37
C PHE A 592 6.79 -11.32 6.59
N GLU A 593 7.78 -10.74 7.26
CA GLU A 593 9.04 -10.29 6.63
C GLU A 593 9.81 -11.45 6.01
N ARG A 594 9.92 -12.58 6.74
CA ARG A 594 10.63 -13.76 6.25
C ARG A 594 9.92 -14.43 5.08
N ILE A 595 8.59 -14.54 5.13
CA ILE A 595 7.78 -15.01 4.00
C ILE A 595 7.92 -14.04 2.83
N GLY A 596 7.80 -12.73 3.06
CA GLY A 596 7.94 -11.69 2.04
C GLY A 596 9.27 -11.76 1.29
N TYR A 597 10.37 -12.00 2.01
CA TYR A 597 11.68 -12.18 1.40
C TYR A 597 11.78 -13.50 0.60
N LEU A 598 11.48 -14.63 1.25
CA LEU A 598 11.69 -15.96 0.67
C LEU A 598 10.71 -16.27 -0.47
N PHE A 599 9.46 -15.83 -0.36
CA PHE A 599 8.43 -16.09 -1.35
C PHE A 599 8.23 -14.91 -2.30
N SER A 600 9.16 -13.95 -2.35
CA SER A 600 9.17 -12.91 -3.40
C SER A 600 9.35 -13.50 -4.81
N GLU A 601 8.97 -12.73 -5.83
CA GLU A 601 9.15 -13.13 -7.24
C GLU A 601 10.61 -13.48 -7.58
N ASN A 602 11.58 -12.78 -6.98
CA ASN A 602 13.01 -13.03 -7.18
C ASN A 602 13.45 -14.43 -6.76
N ASN A 603 12.70 -15.06 -5.84
CA ASN A 603 13.00 -16.39 -5.30
C ASN A 603 12.03 -17.47 -5.82
N LYS A 604 11.16 -17.15 -6.77
CA LYS A 604 10.13 -18.04 -7.31
C LYS A 604 10.59 -19.40 -7.74
N GLN A 605 11.68 -19.47 -8.52
CA GLN A 605 12.24 -20.76 -8.95
C GLN A 605 12.70 -21.62 -7.77
N LYS A 606 13.18 -21.00 -6.68
CA LYS A 606 13.68 -21.73 -5.50
C LYS A 606 12.53 -22.33 -4.71
N TYR A 607 11.49 -21.54 -4.42
CA TYR A 607 10.39 -22.07 -3.61
C TYR A 607 9.46 -22.99 -4.41
N LEU A 608 9.36 -22.84 -5.74
CA LEU A 608 8.61 -23.78 -6.59
C LEU A 608 9.31 -25.15 -6.74
N ALA A 609 10.61 -25.21 -6.43
CA ALA A 609 11.36 -26.47 -6.38
C ALA A 609 11.10 -27.27 -5.08
N ILE A 610 10.37 -26.70 -4.11
CA ILE A 610 9.95 -27.40 -2.90
C ILE A 610 8.99 -28.54 -3.28
N ASP A 611 9.28 -29.73 -2.77
CA ASP A 611 8.62 -30.99 -3.10
C ASP A 611 8.16 -31.79 -1.87
N SER A 612 8.51 -31.33 -0.67
CA SER A 612 8.22 -31.99 0.59
C SER A 612 8.21 -31.00 1.75
N TYR A 613 7.63 -31.40 2.88
CA TYR A 613 7.65 -30.58 4.10
C TYR A 613 9.08 -30.34 4.60
N ASP A 614 9.96 -31.34 4.51
CA ASP A 614 11.36 -31.19 4.93
C ASP A 614 12.12 -30.20 4.04
N SER A 615 11.90 -30.20 2.72
CA SER A 615 12.50 -29.21 1.83
C SER A 615 11.94 -27.81 2.07
N PHE A 616 10.64 -27.68 2.40
CA PHE A 616 10.04 -26.42 2.85
C PHE A 616 10.69 -25.89 4.14
N ILE A 617 10.80 -26.72 5.17
CA ILE A 617 11.38 -26.34 6.46
C ILE A 617 12.85 -25.93 6.29
N LYS A 618 13.62 -26.68 5.49
CA LYS A 618 15.01 -26.33 5.18
C LYS A 618 15.11 -24.97 4.48
N TYR A 619 14.22 -24.70 3.54
CA TYR A 619 14.15 -23.43 2.83
C TYR A 619 13.78 -22.27 3.77
N LEU A 620 12.76 -22.46 4.59
CA LEU A 620 12.27 -21.46 5.54
C LEU A 620 13.34 -21.05 6.56
N PHE A 621 14.26 -21.93 6.96
CA PHE A 621 15.29 -21.63 7.96
C PHE A 621 16.71 -21.47 7.39
N ASP A 622 16.86 -21.38 6.07
CA ASP A 622 18.16 -21.16 5.45
C ASP A 622 18.69 -19.77 5.83
N THR A 623 19.88 -19.73 6.41
CA THR A 623 20.53 -18.52 6.94
C THR A 623 21.26 -17.72 5.87
N ARG A 624 21.33 -18.22 4.64
CA ARG A 624 21.85 -17.47 3.48
C ARG A 624 20.89 -16.39 2.99
N TYR A 625 19.69 -16.34 3.58
CA TYR A 625 18.51 -15.58 3.14
C TYR A 625 17.87 -14.81 4.30
#